data_AF-A0A939ZK76-F1
#
_entry.id   AF-A0A939ZK76-F1
#
_cell.length_a   1.000
_cell.length_b   1.000
_cell.length_c   1.000
_cell.angle_alpha   90.00
_cell.angle_beta   90.00
_cell.angle_gamma   90.00
#
_symmetry.space_group_name_H-M   'P 1'
#
loop_
_entity.id
_entity.type
_entity.pdbx_description
1 polymer ?
#
loop_
_entity_poly.entity_id
_entity_poly.type
_entity_poly.pdbx_seq_one_letter_code
_entity_poly.pdbx_strand_id
1 'polypeptide(L)'
;MSKTRFLTALLAAIMLPAAFFGCSTGSDPVPTNTADFTDPPATSAPTPTPKPTPVPDPSTVTLMIEDFNGITDPVKELGLLDLSYFGITHPEFSLEEEYAQEGLALVNTLSSSTWCQAFELTGKRLNVFKDALPEYYLRIWVAAPDNSSVGLTFCLGTGGGSKRSYIDASTAIVTAVNGEVIECATGNDTSDAGESSSIRIPEGFEGYVALPLNELQPWNSYEGIAGLAKVNYLKIDARPNVVSDGDRYILDALCLSDSPVGELRPGGSGPHGEQPDGQTFATKNEELDYMFSELLNKEATFQYCPEYDPAGYPNVKAIWLDGVSFGGKATKVFAYIGFPEGASADNKVPAIVLQHGGGGYAYPNWVQDWTDRGYAAIAVGNTGYFPAAQGITDFYGAASWTRSVPKDVLSSDPRIMPPDNDGMYSSTGSVDRMWMYHAVAQTILANSLLRADPRIDPEKAGLTGISWGGVITSVAIGYDPRFAFAI
;
A
#
# COMPACT_ATOMS: atom_id res chain seq x y z
N MET A 1 51.81 41.01 -14.61
CA MET A 1 51.03 39.84 -15.09
C MET A 1 49.89 39.59 -14.10
N SER A 2 48.63 39.72 -14.56
CA SER A 2 47.36 39.09 -14.11
C SER A 2 47.21 38.68 -12.62
N LYS A 3 46.17 39.01 -11.83
CA LYS A 3 44.82 39.59 -12.03
C LYS A 3 44.25 40.10 -10.68
N THR A 4 43.55 41.22 -10.76
CA THR A 4 42.54 41.94 -9.94
C THR A 4 41.57 41.01 -9.16
N ARG A 5 41.40 41.06 -7.82
CA ARG A 5 40.71 42.00 -6.86
C ARG A 5 39.17 41.82 -6.69
N PHE A 6 38.76 41.69 -5.42
CA PHE A 6 37.61 42.33 -4.69
C PHE A 6 36.16 42.04 -5.16
N LEU A 7 35.07 42.12 -4.37
CA LEU A 7 34.71 42.27 -2.95
C LEU A 7 33.17 42.15 -2.86
N THR A 8 32.70 41.63 -1.74
CA THR A 8 31.39 41.66 -1.03
C THR A 8 30.20 42.52 -1.53
N ALA A 9 29.01 41.95 -1.28
CA ALA A 9 27.78 42.52 -0.68
C ALA A 9 26.56 42.94 -1.54
N LEU A 10 25.42 42.41 -1.05
CA LEU A 10 24.05 42.95 -1.00
C LEU A 10 23.14 42.89 -2.24
N LEU A 11 21.99 42.23 -2.10
CA LEU A 11 20.69 42.81 -2.49
C LEU A 11 19.50 41.99 -1.98
N ALA A 12 18.56 42.70 -1.37
CA ALA A 12 17.21 42.26 -1.04
C ALA A 12 16.22 43.15 -1.80
N ALA A 13 15.03 42.57 -2.06
CA ALA A 13 13.72 43.21 -2.18
C ALA A 13 13.20 43.85 -3.51
N ILE A 14 12.10 43.21 -3.99
CA ILE A 14 10.80 43.76 -4.49
C ILE A 14 10.70 44.28 -5.94
N MET A 15 9.77 43.67 -6.72
CA MET A 15 8.65 44.27 -7.50
C MET A 15 8.36 43.52 -8.83
N LEU A 16 7.15 42.98 -8.99
CA LEU A 16 6.38 42.93 -10.26
C LEU A 16 5.56 44.25 -10.37
N PRO A 17 4.93 44.69 -11.50
CA PRO A 17 4.45 43.93 -12.68
C PRO A 17 4.54 44.65 -14.07
N ALA A 18 3.96 43.99 -15.10
CA ALA A 18 3.20 44.52 -16.26
C ALA A 18 3.78 44.43 -17.70
N ALA A 19 3.09 43.56 -18.45
CA ALA A 19 2.84 43.39 -19.90
C ALA A 19 3.12 44.55 -20.91
N PHE A 20 3.62 44.24 -22.12
CA PHE A 20 2.83 43.92 -23.33
C PHE A 20 3.67 43.85 -24.65
N PHE A 21 3.23 42.94 -25.54
CA PHE A 21 3.37 42.83 -27.01
C PHE A 21 4.72 42.52 -27.71
N GLY A 22 4.70 41.43 -28.52
CA GLY A 22 5.31 41.45 -29.86
C GLY A 22 5.80 40.12 -30.48
N CYS A 23 4.90 39.42 -31.19
CA CYS A 23 5.11 38.58 -32.38
C CYS A 23 5.64 37.12 -32.31
N SER A 24 4.66 36.23 -32.48
CA SER A 24 4.60 34.91 -33.12
C SER A 24 5.75 34.43 -34.02
N THR A 25 6.11 33.15 -33.89
CA THR A 25 6.04 32.16 -34.99
C THR A 25 5.62 30.80 -34.41
N GLY A 26 4.78 30.08 -35.16
CA GLY A 26 3.87 29.07 -34.62
C GLY A 26 4.42 27.65 -34.42
N SER A 27 3.73 26.95 -33.52
CA SER A 27 3.56 25.50 -33.46
C SER A 27 2.19 25.26 -32.81
N ASP A 28 1.37 24.40 -33.40
CA ASP A 28 -0.01 24.09 -32.98
C ASP A 28 -0.13 23.69 -31.49
N PRO A 29 -1.28 23.95 -30.83
CA PRO A 29 -1.42 23.70 -29.40
C PRO A 29 -1.57 22.20 -29.11
N VAL A 30 -0.86 21.75 -28.08
CA VAL A 30 -1.14 20.51 -27.34
C VAL A 30 -2.54 20.64 -26.72
N PRO A 31 -3.46 19.68 -26.87
CA PRO A 31 -4.77 19.76 -26.25
C PRO A 31 -4.64 19.55 -24.74
N THR A 32 -4.72 20.64 -23.97
CA THR A 32 -5.02 20.60 -22.54
C THR A 32 -6.53 20.44 -22.39
N ASN A 33 -7.01 19.21 -22.19
CA ASN A 33 -8.39 18.94 -21.80
C ASN A 33 -8.53 19.13 -20.28
N THR A 34 -8.69 20.37 -19.84
CA THR A 34 -9.46 20.65 -18.62
C THR A 34 -10.92 20.73 -19.05
N ALA A 35 -11.73 19.72 -18.74
CA ALA A 35 -13.17 19.81 -18.92
C ALA A 35 -13.72 20.83 -17.89
N ASP A 36 -14.52 21.78 -18.37
CA ASP A 36 -15.23 22.75 -17.54
C ASP A 36 -16.26 22.02 -16.66
N PHE A 37 -16.09 22.11 -15.35
CA PHE A 37 -17.11 21.74 -14.37
C PHE A 37 -18.06 22.92 -14.18
N THR A 38 -19.29 22.79 -14.67
CA THR A 38 -20.38 23.65 -14.19
C THR A 38 -21.20 22.86 -13.17
N ASP A 39 -21.13 23.29 -11.90
CA ASP A 39 -22.00 22.79 -10.83
C ASP A 39 -23.48 23.02 -11.20
N PRO A 40 -24.37 22.01 -11.02
CA PRO A 40 -25.80 22.24 -11.11
C PRO A 40 -26.30 23.03 -9.88
N PRO A 41 -27.34 23.86 -10.03
CA PRO A 41 -27.84 24.68 -8.93
C PRO A 41 -28.47 23.81 -7.84
N ALA A 42 -28.04 24.04 -6.59
CA ALA A 42 -28.54 23.38 -5.40
C ALA A 42 -30.06 23.59 -5.24
N THR A 43 -30.82 22.49 -5.28
CA THR A 43 -32.17 22.44 -4.74
C THR A 43 -32.22 21.36 -3.66
N SER A 44 -32.46 21.79 -2.43
CA SER A 44 -32.49 20.94 -1.24
C SER A 44 -33.82 20.18 -1.16
N ALA A 45 -33.80 18.90 -1.55
CA ALA A 45 -34.78 17.92 -1.10
C ALA A 45 -34.19 17.11 0.07
N PRO A 46 -35.00 16.70 1.06
CA PRO A 46 -34.51 15.96 2.21
C PRO A 46 -33.95 14.59 1.79
N THR A 47 -32.73 14.31 2.22
CA THR A 47 -32.00 13.07 1.98
C THR A 47 -32.77 11.86 2.54
N PRO A 48 -33.14 10.86 1.73
CA PRO A 48 -33.69 9.62 2.25
C PRO A 48 -32.60 8.86 3.02
N THR A 49 -32.96 8.35 4.19
CA THR A 49 -32.08 7.49 5.00
C THR A 49 -31.69 6.24 4.19
N PRO A 50 -30.40 5.86 4.13
CA PRO A 50 -29.98 4.67 3.39
C PRO A 50 -30.65 3.43 3.97
N LYS A 51 -31.31 2.64 3.14
CA LYS A 51 -31.66 1.27 3.49
C LYS A 51 -30.40 0.42 3.29
N PRO A 52 -29.98 -0.40 4.26
CA PRO A 52 -28.88 -1.34 4.04
C PRO A 52 -29.28 -2.31 2.93
N THR A 53 -28.52 -2.29 1.83
CA THR A 53 -28.63 -3.26 0.75
C THR A 53 -28.05 -4.58 1.27
N PRO A 54 -28.76 -5.72 1.20
CA PRO A 54 -28.22 -6.99 1.63
C PRO A 54 -26.96 -7.32 0.83
N VAL A 55 -25.88 -7.66 1.53
CA VAL A 55 -24.64 -8.18 0.93
C VAL A 55 -25.00 -9.43 0.12
N PRO A 56 -24.71 -9.49 -1.19
CA PRO A 56 -25.00 -10.65 -2.02
C PRO A 56 -24.26 -11.90 -1.53
N ASP A 57 -24.84 -13.09 -1.68
CA ASP A 57 -24.17 -14.34 -1.33
C ASP A 57 -22.86 -14.50 -2.14
N PRO A 58 -21.77 -15.06 -1.56
CA PRO A 58 -20.53 -15.27 -2.26
C PRO A 58 -20.70 -16.23 -3.44
N SER A 59 -19.94 -15.98 -4.51
CA SER A 59 -20.02 -16.71 -5.78
C SER A 59 -19.96 -18.23 -5.62
N THR A 60 -20.83 -18.94 -6.33
CA THR A 60 -20.74 -20.40 -6.47
C THR A 60 -20.12 -20.83 -7.80
N VAL A 61 -19.95 -19.88 -8.73
CA VAL A 61 -19.32 -20.07 -10.04
C VAL A 61 -18.34 -18.93 -10.30
N THR A 62 -17.04 -19.22 -10.33
CA THR A 62 -16.00 -18.29 -10.76
C THR A 62 -15.26 -18.85 -11.98
N LEU A 63 -15.42 -18.19 -13.13
CA LEU A 63 -14.71 -18.50 -14.37
C LEU A 63 -13.53 -17.51 -14.54
N MET A 64 -12.34 -17.95 -14.16
CA MET A 64 -11.16 -17.08 -14.11
C MET A 64 -10.69 -16.66 -15.52
N ILE A 65 -10.49 -15.36 -15.73
CA ILE A 65 -9.88 -14.80 -16.94
C ILE A 65 -8.39 -14.57 -16.69
N GLU A 66 -8.05 -13.92 -15.58
CA GLU A 66 -6.69 -13.59 -15.18
C GLU A 66 -6.61 -13.41 -13.65
N ASP A 67 -5.72 -14.18 -13.03
CA ASP A 67 -5.38 -14.09 -11.60
C ASP A 67 -3.94 -13.61 -11.38
N PHE A 68 -3.21 -13.26 -12.45
CA PHE A 68 -1.85 -12.72 -12.47
C PHE A 68 -0.74 -13.62 -11.87
N ASN A 69 -1.10 -14.70 -11.17
CA ASN A 69 -0.20 -15.68 -10.55
C ASN A 69 0.72 -16.39 -11.53
N GLY A 70 0.26 -16.59 -12.76
CA GLY A 70 1.01 -17.27 -13.81
C GLY A 70 1.95 -16.37 -14.61
N ILE A 71 1.97 -15.06 -14.33
CA ILE A 71 2.71 -14.08 -15.12
C ILE A 71 4.12 -13.89 -14.55
N THR A 72 5.10 -13.85 -15.44
CA THR A 72 6.50 -13.57 -15.07
C THR A 72 6.99 -12.23 -15.59
N ASP A 73 6.44 -11.78 -16.71
CA ASP A 73 6.73 -10.48 -17.31
C ASP A 73 5.41 -9.83 -17.76
N PRO A 74 4.80 -8.95 -16.94
CA PRO A 74 3.52 -8.34 -17.26
C PRO A 74 3.57 -7.55 -18.57
N VAL A 75 4.71 -6.97 -18.92
CA VAL A 75 4.88 -6.20 -20.16
C VAL A 75 4.75 -7.08 -21.40
N LYS A 76 5.29 -8.30 -21.34
CA LYS A 76 5.20 -9.25 -22.47
C LYS A 76 3.88 -10.00 -22.52
N GLU A 77 3.28 -10.28 -21.37
CA GLU A 77 2.20 -11.28 -21.26
C GLU A 77 0.80 -10.68 -21.19
N LEU A 78 0.64 -9.41 -20.81
CA LEU A 78 -0.68 -8.75 -20.67
C LEU A 78 -1.13 -7.94 -21.88
N GLY A 79 -0.35 -7.91 -22.97
CA GLY A 79 -0.73 -7.14 -24.16
C GLY A 79 -0.91 -5.65 -23.87
N LEU A 80 0.02 -5.06 -23.10
CA LEU A 80 0.00 -3.64 -22.78
C LEU A 80 -0.02 -2.78 -24.05
N LEU A 81 -0.84 -1.73 -24.07
CA LEU A 81 -0.88 -0.80 -25.19
C LEU A 81 0.30 0.17 -25.14
N ASP A 82 0.93 0.39 -26.29
CA ASP A 82 1.89 1.48 -26.48
C ASP A 82 1.13 2.80 -26.59
N LEU A 83 1.19 3.60 -25.52
CA LEU A 83 0.55 4.91 -25.42
C LEU A 83 1.55 6.06 -25.61
N SER A 84 2.75 5.80 -26.13
CA SER A 84 3.78 6.82 -26.35
C SER A 84 3.33 7.94 -27.28
N TYR A 85 2.44 7.65 -28.24
CA TYR A 85 1.80 8.65 -29.09
C TYR A 85 1.05 9.73 -28.30
N PHE A 86 0.54 9.38 -27.11
CA PHE A 86 -0.17 10.27 -26.21
C PHE A 86 0.74 10.92 -25.14
N GLY A 87 2.06 10.78 -25.27
CA GLY A 87 3.03 11.30 -24.30
C GLY A 87 3.14 10.49 -23.01
N ILE A 88 2.50 9.32 -22.94
CA ILE A 88 2.62 8.38 -21.82
C ILE A 88 3.81 7.48 -22.11
N THR A 89 4.92 7.73 -21.43
CA THR A 89 6.16 6.97 -21.60
C THR A 89 6.53 6.28 -20.29
N HIS A 90 6.96 5.01 -20.38
CA HIS A 90 7.42 4.20 -19.26
C HIS A 90 6.38 3.88 -18.17
N PRO A 91 5.22 3.29 -18.50
CA PRO A 91 4.33 2.76 -17.47
C PRO A 91 5.03 1.62 -16.71
N GLU A 92 5.03 1.70 -15.38
CA GLU A 92 5.67 0.72 -14.50
C GLU A 92 4.63 -0.28 -13.97
N PHE A 93 4.92 -1.56 -14.15
CA PHE A 93 4.09 -2.66 -13.68
C PHE A 93 4.95 -3.63 -12.87
N SER A 94 4.42 -4.07 -11.73
CA SER A 94 5.01 -5.11 -10.90
C SER A 94 3.95 -6.15 -10.53
N LEU A 95 4.43 -7.31 -10.08
CA LEU A 95 3.62 -8.36 -9.50
C LEU A 95 4.01 -8.50 -8.04
N GLU A 96 3.07 -8.25 -7.13
CA GLU A 96 3.37 -8.15 -5.70
C GLU A 96 2.36 -8.94 -4.87
N GLU A 97 2.87 -9.79 -3.97
CA GLU A 97 2.05 -10.64 -3.09
C GLU A 97 1.34 -9.82 -1.99
N GLU A 98 1.87 -8.65 -1.68
CA GLU A 98 1.39 -7.77 -0.61
C GLU A 98 -0.04 -7.28 -0.84
N TYR A 99 -0.42 -7.10 -2.11
CA TYR A 99 -1.72 -6.55 -2.50
C TYR A 99 -2.69 -7.61 -3.03
N ALA A 100 -2.20 -8.83 -3.27
CA ALA A 100 -2.94 -9.91 -3.92
C ALA A 100 -4.02 -10.53 -3.04
N GLN A 101 -5.22 -10.72 -3.58
CA GLN A 101 -6.30 -11.53 -2.99
C GLN A 101 -5.76 -12.92 -2.65
N GLU A 102 -5.06 -13.51 -3.61
CA GLU A 102 -4.29 -14.73 -3.48
C GLU A 102 -3.08 -14.67 -4.42
N GLY A 103 -1.90 -15.07 -3.94
CA GLY A 103 -0.70 -15.13 -4.75
C GLY A 103 -0.16 -13.75 -5.13
N LEU A 104 -0.31 -13.31 -6.39
CA LEU A 104 0.26 -12.08 -6.96
C LEU A 104 -0.82 -11.19 -7.57
N ALA A 105 -0.77 -9.89 -7.32
CA ALA A 105 -1.60 -8.91 -8.00
C ALA A 105 -0.78 -8.03 -8.95
N LEU A 106 -1.44 -7.52 -9.99
CA LEU A 106 -0.87 -6.53 -10.89
C LEU A 106 -0.89 -5.16 -10.23
N VAL A 107 0.30 -4.67 -9.88
CA VAL A 107 0.51 -3.33 -9.34
C VAL A 107 0.89 -2.40 -10.48
N ASN A 108 0.11 -1.34 -10.66
CA ASN A 108 0.30 -0.33 -11.68
C ASN A 108 0.84 0.92 -11.00
N THR A 109 2.12 1.22 -11.22
CA THR A 109 2.78 2.38 -10.63
C THR A 109 2.64 3.58 -11.55
N LEU A 110 2.17 4.67 -10.97
CA LEU A 110 1.85 5.91 -11.63
C LEU A 110 3.07 6.83 -11.64
N SER A 111 3.15 7.62 -12.71
CA SER A 111 4.04 8.77 -12.81
C SER A 111 3.22 9.99 -13.21
N SER A 112 3.79 11.17 -13.07
CA SER A 112 3.22 12.47 -13.40
C SER A 112 2.73 12.60 -14.85
N SER A 113 3.17 11.72 -15.76
CA SER A 113 2.69 11.64 -17.15
C SER A 113 1.64 10.56 -17.39
N THR A 114 1.38 9.68 -16.41
CA THR A 114 0.53 8.49 -16.55
C THR A 114 -0.94 8.80 -16.26
N TRP A 115 -1.63 9.39 -17.22
CA TRP A 115 -3.08 9.63 -17.13
C TRP A 115 -3.93 8.48 -17.68
N CYS A 116 -3.30 7.51 -18.34
CA CYS A 116 -3.95 6.31 -18.87
C CYS A 116 -2.98 5.13 -18.90
N GLN A 117 -3.48 3.96 -18.54
CA GLN A 117 -2.84 2.66 -18.77
C GLN A 117 -3.90 1.71 -19.32
N ALA A 118 -3.54 0.96 -20.35
CA ALA A 118 -4.45 0.02 -20.97
C ALA A 118 -3.74 -1.25 -21.38
N PHE A 119 -4.47 -2.36 -21.31
CA PHE A 119 -3.95 -3.66 -21.72
C PHE A 119 -5.04 -4.54 -22.32
N GLU A 120 -4.61 -5.44 -23.20
CA GLU A 120 -5.46 -6.26 -24.05
C GLU A 120 -5.27 -7.75 -23.79
N LEU A 121 -6.30 -8.37 -23.23
CA LEU A 121 -6.39 -9.80 -23.08
C LEU A 121 -7.00 -10.41 -24.33
N THR A 122 -6.34 -11.44 -24.86
CA THR A 122 -6.80 -12.20 -26.03
C THR A 122 -6.52 -13.69 -25.85
N GLY A 123 -6.99 -14.50 -26.79
CA GLY A 123 -6.65 -15.92 -26.84
C GLY A 123 -7.39 -16.77 -25.82
N LYS A 124 -6.72 -17.80 -25.27
CA LYS A 124 -7.39 -18.87 -24.52
C LYS A 124 -8.00 -18.40 -23.20
N ARG A 125 -7.48 -17.33 -22.60
CA ARG A 125 -8.00 -16.73 -21.35
C ARG A 125 -9.48 -16.34 -21.47
N LEU A 126 -9.92 -15.95 -22.67
CA LEU A 126 -11.30 -15.52 -22.91
C LEU A 126 -12.23 -16.66 -23.34
N ASN A 127 -11.77 -17.91 -23.37
CA ASN A 127 -12.65 -19.04 -23.67
C ASN A 127 -13.77 -19.21 -22.64
N VAL A 128 -13.58 -18.72 -21.41
CA VAL A 128 -14.59 -18.75 -20.35
C VAL A 128 -15.90 -18.07 -20.74
N PHE A 129 -15.87 -17.10 -21.66
CA PHE A 129 -17.08 -16.44 -22.17
C PHE A 129 -18.01 -17.38 -22.97
N LYS A 130 -17.53 -18.57 -23.38
CA LYS A 130 -18.37 -19.60 -24.01
C LYS A 130 -19.29 -20.29 -23.01
N ASP A 131 -18.88 -20.33 -21.75
CA ASP A 131 -19.60 -20.96 -20.64
C ASP A 131 -20.32 -19.92 -19.78
N ALA A 132 -20.11 -18.63 -20.05
CA ALA A 132 -20.71 -17.52 -19.32
C ALA A 132 -22.20 -17.33 -19.67
N LEU A 133 -22.99 -17.03 -18.64
CA LEU A 133 -24.39 -16.68 -18.78
C LEU A 133 -24.57 -15.16 -18.75
N PRO A 134 -25.59 -14.60 -19.43
CA PRO A 134 -25.85 -13.16 -19.42
C PRO A 134 -26.06 -12.58 -18.02
N GLU A 135 -26.59 -13.35 -17.08
CA GLU A 135 -26.78 -12.97 -15.68
C GLU A 135 -25.48 -12.89 -14.85
N TYR A 136 -24.34 -13.31 -15.41
CA TYR A 136 -23.06 -13.20 -14.71
C TYR A 136 -22.52 -11.77 -14.74
N TYR A 137 -21.52 -11.52 -13.90
CA TYR A 137 -20.77 -10.30 -13.80
C TYR A 137 -19.37 -10.49 -14.37
N LEU A 138 -18.84 -9.48 -15.07
CA LEU A 138 -17.40 -9.28 -15.18
C LEU A 138 -16.94 -8.66 -13.85
N ARG A 139 -16.20 -9.42 -13.04
CA ARG A 139 -15.77 -9.00 -11.71
C ARG A 139 -14.25 -8.89 -11.66
N ILE A 140 -13.74 -7.87 -10.98
CA ILE A 140 -12.32 -7.65 -10.72
C ILE A 140 -12.14 -7.07 -9.32
N TRP A 141 -11.04 -7.42 -8.67
CA TRP A 141 -10.58 -6.73 -7.46
C TRP A 141 -9.77 -5.50 -7.83
N VAL A 142 -10.06 -4.38 -7.16
CA VAL A 142 -9.38 -3.10 -7.38
C VAL A 142 -8.97 -2.54 -6.03
N ALA A 143 -7.72 -2.08 -5.95
CA ALA A 143 -7.32 -1.14 -4.90
C ALA A 143 -6.85 0.16 -5.56
N ALA A 144 -7.48 1.28 -5.22
CA ALA A 144 -7.14 2.62 -5.69
C ALA A 144 -6.18 3.29 -4.70
N PRO A 145 -5.28 4.18 -5.17
CA PRO A 145 -4.41 4.95 -4.28
C PRO A 145 -5.24 5.91 -3.41
N ASP A 146 -4.70 6.26 -2.25
CA ASP A 146 -5.41 7.07 -1.24
C ASP A 146 -5.73 8.52 -1.68
N ASN A 147 -5.07 9.00 -2.73
CA ASN A 147 -5.11 10.39 -3.18
C ASN A 147 -5.65 10.55 -4.61
N SER A 148 -6.11 9.46 -5.24
CA SER A 148 -6.53 9.49 -6.63
C SER A 148 -7.57 8.44 -6.94
N SER A 149 -8.64 8.88 -7.59
CA SER A 149 -9.68 7.99 -8.11
C SER A 149 -9.23 7.37 -9.44
N VAL A 150 -9.64 6.12 -9.68
CA VAL A 150 -9.29 5.37 -10.89
C VAL A 150 -10.55 5.13 -11.72
N GLY A 151 -10.56 5.66 -12.94
CA GLY A 151 -11.61 5.36 -13.91
C GLY A 151 -11.32 4.02 -14.59
N LEU A 152 -12.29 3.12 -14.67
CA LEU A 152 -12.15 1.84 -15.34
C LEU A 152 -13.19 1.69 -16.47
N THR A 153 -12.73 1.35 -17.66
CA THR A 153 -13.57 0.97 -18.81
C THR A 153 -13.17 -0.39 -19.36
N PHE A 154 -14.16 -1.23 -19.60
CA PHE A 154 -14.00 -2.56 -20.14
C PHE A 154 -14.58 -2.63 -21.55
N CYS A 155 -13.75 -3.00 -22.53
CA CYS A 155 -14.19 -3.19 -23.91
C CYS A 155 -14.16 -4.68 -24.26
N LEU A 156 -15.32 -5.25 -24.61
CA LEU A 156 -15.44 -6.60 -25.14
C LEU A 156 -15.54 -6.55 -26.67
N GLY A 157 -14.79 -7.41 -27.35
CA GLY A 157 -14.73 -7.43 -28.80
C GLY A 157 -14.70 -8.81 -29.43
N THR A 158 -14.87 -8.83 -30.74
CA THR A 158 -14.73 -10.04 -31.57
C THR A 158 -13.44 -9.99 -32.41
N GLY A 159 -12.98 -11.17 -32.85
CA GLY A 159 -11.70 -11.30 -33.52
C GLY A 159 -11.74 -10.64 -34.89
N GLY A 160 -10.76 -9.79 -35.17
CA GLY A 160 -10.72 -9.00 -36.40
C GLY A 160 -11.23 -7.56 -36.25
N GLY A 161 -11.62 -7.14 -35.05
CA GLY A 161 -11.79 -5.72 -34.70
C GLY A 161 -13.07 -5.03 -35.21
N SER A 162 -14.00 -5.76 -35.82
CA SER A 162 -15.20 -5.18 -36.43
C SER A 162 -16.38 -4.95 -35.49
N LYS A 163 -16.40 -5.61 -34.31
CA LYS A 163 -17.49 -5.48 -33.32
C LYS A 163 -16.93 -5.26 -31.93
N ARG A 164 -17.50 -4.28 -31.21
CA ARG A 164 -17.08 -3.88 -29.85
C ARG A 164 -18.28 -3.46 -29.03
N SER A 165 -18.25 -3.82 -27.76
CA SER A 165 -19.21 -3.43 -26.75
C SER A 165 -18.49 -3.00 -25.47
N TYR A 166 -19.13 -2.14 -24.70
CA TYR A 166 -18.79 -1.90 -23.30
C TYR A 166 -19.93 -2.42 -22.41
N ILE A 167 -19.70 -2.54 -21.11
CA ILE A 167 -20.75 -2.85 -20.14
C ILE A 167 -21.17 -1.53 -19.48
N ASP A 168 -22.47 -1.25 -19.41
CA ASP A 168 -22.98 -0.03 -18.78
C ASP A 168 -22.56 0.05 -17.30
N ALA A 169 -21.62 0.96 -17.01
CA ALA A 169 -21.05 1.17 -15.71
C ALA A 169 -22.07 1.69 -14.68
N SER A 170 -23.19 2.29 -15.11
CA SER A 170 -24.23 2.76 -14.19
C SER A 170 -24.95 1.63 -13.46
N THR A 171 -24.80 0.40 -13.96
CA THR A 171 -25.37 -0.82 -13.37
C THR A 171 -24.35 -1.61 -12.56
N ALA A 172 -23.11 -1.14 -12.46
CA ALA A 172 -22.06 -1.81 -11.72
C ALA A 172 -22.39 -1.87 -10.22
N ILE A 173 -22.02 -2.99 -9.60
CA ILE A 173 -22.04 -3.16 -8.16
C ILE A 173 -20.60 -3.07 -7.69
N VAL A 174 -20.31 -2.06 -6.87
CA VAL A 174 -18.98 -1.86 -6.28
C VAL A 174 -19.07 -2.20 -4.81
N THR A 175 -18.39 -3.26 -4.40
CA THR A 175 -18.42 -3.79 -3.04
C THR A 175 -17.05 -3.60 -2.41
N ALA A 176 -16.95 -2.71 -1.43
CA ALA A 176 -15.74 -2.54 -0.65
C ALA A 176 -15.36 -3.83 0.08
N VAL A 177 -14.11 -3.94 0.48
CA VAL A 177 -13.55 -5.12 1.13
C VAL A 177 -14.25 -5.51 2.43
N ASN A 178 -14.90 -4.54 3.11
CA ASN A 178 -15.75 -4.77 4.29
C ASN A 178 -17.17 -5.30 3.94
N GLY A 179 -17.48 -5.49 2.66
CA GLY A 179 -18.79 -5.93 2.17
C GLY A 179 -19.79 -4.80 1.92
N GLU A 180 -19.44 -3.54 2.19
CA GLU A 180 -20.31 -2.40 1.91
C GLU A 180 -20.42 -2.14 0.40
N VAL A 181 -21.63 -1.93 -0.08
CA VAL A 181 -21.85 -1.52 -1.47
C VAL A 181 -21.83 0.00 -1.54
N ILE A 182 -20.95 0.56 -2.37
CA ILE A 182 -20.75 2.00 -2.50
C ILE A 182 -21.24 2.52 -3.86
N GLU A 183 -21.71 3.76 -3.88
CA GLU A 183 -22.06 4.45 -5.12
C GLU A 183 -20.79 5.05 -5.75
N CYS A 184 -20.63 4.84 -7.05
CA CYS A 184 -19.52 5.38 -7.83
C CYS A 184 -20.06 6.26 -8.96
N ALA A 185 -19.36 7.35 -9.27
CA ALA A 185 -19.67 8.15 -10.44
C ALA A 185 -19.41 7.34 -11.73
N THR A 186 -20.16 7.63 -12.77
CA THR A 186 -19.97 7.02 -14.09
C THR A 186 -19.85 8.08 -15.16
N GLY A 187 -19.21 7.73 -16.27
CA GLY A 187 -18.95 8.68 -17.36
C GLY A 187 -18.40 7.98 -18.60
N ASN A 188 -17.69 8.74 -19.42
CA ASN A 188 -17.05 8.28 -20.64
C ASN A 188 -15.60 8.75 -20.68
N ASP A 189 -14.78 8.21 -19.78
CA ASP A 189 -13.38 8.62 -19.62
C ASP A 189 -12.58 8.39 -20.90
N THR A 190 -12.96 7.38 -21.70
CA THR A 190 -12.31 7.06 -22.98
C THR A 190 -12.61 8.05 -24.10
N SER A 191 -13.68 8.83 -23.97
CA SER A 191 -14.26 9.74 -24.98
C SER A 191 -14.79 9.07 -26.25
N ASP A 192 -14.43 7.81 -26.54
CA ASP A 192 -14.82 7.11 -27.77
C ASP A 192 -15.75 5.90 -27.55
N ALA A 193 -15.97 5.47 -26.30
CA ALA A 193 -16.83 4.33 -25.98
C ALA A 193 -18.32 4.63 -26.05
N GLY A 194 -18.84 5.44 -25.14
CA GLY A 194 -20.27 5.65 -24.93
C GLY A 194 -20.51 6.23 -23.54
N GLU A 195 -21.65 6.88 -23.35
CA GLU A 195 -22.03 7.38 -22.02
C GLU A 195 -22.11 6.22 -21.01
N SER A 196 -21.70 6.50 -19.76
CA SER A 196 -21.62 5.49 -18.69
C SER A 196 -20.80 4.25 -19.05
N SER A 197 -19.74 4.40 -19.85
CA SER A 197 -18.79 3.32 -20.16
C SER A 197 -17.65 3.19 -19.16
N SER A 198 -17.48 4.19 -18.29
CA SER A 198 -16.44 4.25 -17.27
C SER A 198 -17.08 4.31 -15.89
N ILE A 199 -16.56 3.50 -14.97
CA ILE A 199 -16.85 3.63 -13.54
C ILE A 199 -15.67 4.30 -12.84
N ARG A 200 -15.97 5.28 -11.97
CA ARG A 200 -14.96 6.01 -11.21
C ARG A 200 -14.83 5.42 -9.81
N ILE A 201 -13.78 4.65 -9.60
CA ILE A 201 -13.45 4.05 -8.30
C ILE A 201 -12.84 5.14 -7.40
N PRO A 202 -13.37 5.36 -6.19
CA PRO A 202 -12.90 6.44 -5.33
C PRO A 202 -11.50 6.19 -4.80
N GLU A 203 -10.84 7.26 -4.36
CA GLU A 203 -9.54 7.20 -3.70
C GLU A 203 -9.59 6.31 -2.44
N GLY A 204 -8.51 5.58 -2.17
CA GLY A 204 -8.38 4.67 -1.02
C GLY A 204 -9.35 3.47 -1.03
N PHE A 205 -10.07 3.24 -2.14
CA PHE A 205 -10.94 2.10 -2.29
C PHE A 205 -10.15 0.80 -2.34
N GLU A 206 -10.63 -0.24 -1.66
CA GLU A 206 -10.20 -1.62 -1.86
C GLU A 206 -11.46 -2.49 -1.91
N GLY A 207 -11.62 -3.31 -2.95
CA GLY A 207 -12.83 -4.12 -3.10
C GLY A 207 -13.09 -4.66 -4.50
N TYR A 208 -14.29 -5.18 -4.70
CA TYR A 208 -14.75 -5.71 -5.98
C TYR A 208 -15.48 -4.65 -6.81
N VAL A 209 -15.21 -4.66 -8.10
CA VAL A 209 -16.01 -3.99 -9.13
C VAL A 209 -16.65 -5.08 -9.98
N ALA A 210 -17.98 -5.10 -10.03
CA ALA A 210 -18.74 -6.10 -10.77
C ALA A 210 -19.70 -5.46 -11.77
N LEU A 211 -19.53 -5.79 -13.04
CA LEU A 211 -20.28 -5.24 -14.17
C LEU A 211 -21.21 -6.31 -14.76
N PRO A 212 -22.54 -6.13 -14.77
CA PRO A 212 -23.49 -7.13 -15.27
C PRO A 212 -23.32 -7.39 -16.79
N LEU A 213 -23.13 -8.64 -17.20
CA LEU A 213 -22.90 -9.00 -18.62
C LEU A 213 -24.15 -8.85 -19.51
N ASN A 214 -25.34 -8.70 -18.92
CA ASN A 214 -26.59 -8.43 -19.63
C ASN A 214 -26.74 -6.95 -20.02
N GLU A 215 -25.86 -6.07 -19.53
CA GLU A 215 -25.89 -4.62 -19.78
C GLU A 215 -24.88 -4.18 -20.85
N LEU A 216 -24.66 -5.05 -21.86
CA LEU A 216 -23.76 -4.75 -22.97
C LEU A 216 -24.34 -3.70 -23.91
N GLN A 217 -23.58 -2.62 -24.12
CA GLN A 217 -23.89 -1.54 -25.04
C GLN A 217 -22.92 -1.56 -26.23
N PRO A 218 -23.33 -1.17 -27.44
CA PRO A 218 -22.41 -0.98 -28.56
C PRO A 218 -21.39 0.13 -28.25
N TRP A 219 -20.12 -0.10 -28.57
CA TRP A 219 -19.12 0.98 -28.57
C TRP A 219 -19.44 1.94 -29.72
N ASN A 220 -19.52 3.26 -29.48
CA ASN A 220 -20.11 4.29 -30.36
C ASN A 220 -19.92 4.09 -31.87
N SER A 221 -18.70 3.76 -32.31
CA SER A 221 -18.35 3.62 -33.74
C SER A 221 -18.36 2.17 -34.26
N TYR A 222 -18.84 1.22 -33.48
CA TYR A 222 -18.79 -0.21 -33.77
C TYR A 222 -20.16 -0.85 -33.62
N GLU A 223 -20.38 -1.94 -34.38
CA GLU A 223 -21.50 -2.83 -34.11
C GLU A 223 -21.26 -3.54 -32.77
N GLY A 224 -22.30 -3.66 -31.94
CA GLY A 224 -22.23 -4.40 -30.68
C GLY A 224 -21.96 -5.89 -30.91
N ILE A 225 -21.37 -6.55 -29.90
CA ILE A 225 -21.13 -7.99 -29.97
C ILE A 225 -22.46 -8.76 -29.95
N ALA A 226 -22.57 -9.80 -30.78
CA ALA A 226 -23.82 -10.56 -30.95
C ALA A 226 -24.00 -11.70 -29.93
N GLY A 227 -23.29 -11.66 -28.80
CA GLY A 227 -23.35 -12.65 -27.72
C GLY A 227 -21.98 -12.97 -27.10
N LEU A 228 -21.99 -13.36 -25.82
CA LEU A 228 -20.81 -13.58 -24.99
C LEU A 228 -19.83 -14.61 -25.59
N ALA A 229 -20.32 -15.72 -26.14
CA ALA A 229 -19.47 -16.75 -26.74
C ALA A 229 -18.63 -16.29 -27.97
N LYS A 230 -18.86 -15.06 -28.47
CA LYS A 230 -18.06 -14.43 -29.53
C LYS A 230 -16.93 -13.56 -29.00
N VAL A 231 -16.89 -13.28 -27.70
CA VAL A 231 -15.83 -12.50 -27.05
C VAL A 231 -14.50 -13.23 -27.21
N ASN A 232 -13.51 -12.53 -27.74
CA ASN A 232 -12.13 -13.00 -27.83
C ASN A 232 -11.11 -11.86 -27.73
N TYR A 233 -11.60 -10.68 -27.37
CA TYR A 233 -10.86 -9.47 -27.08
C TYR A 233 -11.50 -8.85 -25.84
N LEU A 234 -10.67 -8.55 -24.84
CA LEU A 234 -11.05 -7.78 -23.66
C LEU A 234 -9.96 -6.74 -23.42
N LYS A 235 -10.31 -5.46 -23.49
CA LYS A 235 -9.43 -4.35 -23.09
C LYS A 235 -9.88 -3.79 -21.76
N ILE A 236 -8.91 -3.54 -20.88
CA ILE A 236 -9.09 -2.73 -19.68
C ILE A 236 -8.39 -1.39 -19.93
N ASP A 237 -9.13 -0.30 -19.78
CA ASP A 237 -8.65 1.08 -19.93
C ASP A 237 -8.80 1.75 -18.56
N ALA A 238 -7.67 2.04 -17.91
CA ALA A 238 -7.60 2.60 -16.57
C ALA A 238 -7.08 4.04 -16.63
N ARG A 239 -7.83 4.99 -16.02
CA ARG A 239 -7.53 6.43 -16.07
C ARG A 239 -7.55 7.05 -14.67
N PRO A 240 -6.41 7.16 -13.99
CA PRO A 240 -6.31 7.86 -12.71
C PRO A 240 -6.55 9.37 -12.87
N ASN A 241 -7.12 10.02 -11.83
CA ASN A 241 -7.52 11.44 -11.89
C ASN A 241 -6.36 12.42 -11.58
N VAL A 242 -5.45 12.05 -10.67
CA VAL A 242 -4.23 12.80 -10.31
C VAL A 242 -3.12 11.78 -10.06
N VAL A 243 -1.89 12.05 -10.51
CA VAL A 243 -0.80 11.07 -10.41
C VAL A 243 0.43 11.70 -9.82
N SER A 244 0.62 11.52 -8.50
CA SER A 244 1.93 11.75 -7.92
C SER A 244 2.86 10.64 -8.40
N ASP A 245 4.14 10.96 -8.61
CA ASP A 245 5.13 9.93 -8.94
C ASP A 245 5.18 8.89 -7.82
N GLY A 246 4.93 7.62 -8.16
CA GLY A 246 4.99 6.48 -7.24
C GLY A 246 3.64 6.01 -6.68
N ASP A 247 2.54 6.73 -6.93
CA ASP A 247 1.19 6.26 -6.54
C ASP A 247 0.87 4.93 -7.25
N ARG A 248 0.04 4.08 -6.65
CA ARG A 248 -0.24 2.73 -7.16
C ARG A 248 -1.73 2.42 -7.17
N TYR A 249 -2.22 1.83 -8.25
CA TYR A 249 -3.47 1.07 -8.22
C TYR A 249 -3.23 -0.39 -8.54
N ILE A 250 -4.05 -1.25 -7.95
CA ILE A 250 -3.89 -2.69 -8.00
C ILE A 250 -5.10 -3.30 -8.69
N LEU A 251 -4.84 -4.26 -9.56
CA LEU A 251 -5.84 -5.10 -10.20
C LEU A 251 -5.56 -6.56 -9.88
N ASP A 252 -6.60 -7.29 -9.50
CA ASP A 252 -6.50 -8.72 -9.20
C ASP A 252 -7.79 -9.48 -9.55
N ALA A 253 -7.70 -10.81 -9.68
CA ALA A 253 -8.82 -11.74 -9.79
C ALA A 253 -9.91 -11.35 -10.82
N LEU A 254 -9.50 -11.01 -12.05
CA LEU A 254 -10.41 -10.72 -13.15
C LEU A 254 -11.11 -12.02 -13.59
N CYS A 255 -12.43 -12.07 -13.43
CA CYS A 255 -13.22 -13.28 -13.67
C CYS A 255 -14.64 -12.98 -14.15
N LEU A 256 -15.34 -14.02 -14.60
CA LEU A 256 -16.79 -14.02 -14.74
C LEU A 256 -17.41 -14.76 -13.56
N SER A 257 -18.47 -14.20 -12.98
CA SER A 257 -19.02 -14.70 -11.72
C SER A 257 -20.54 -14.63 -11.68
N ASP A 258 -21.18 -15.59 -11.01
CA ASP A 258 -22.61 -15.57 -10.68
C ASP A 258 -22.98 -14.60 -9.53
N SER A 259 -21.97 -14.01 -8.88
CA SER A 259 -22.12 -13.04 -7.81
C SER A 259 -21.23 -11.80 -8.02
N PRO A 260 -21.71 -10.59 -7.67
CA PRO A 260 -20.89 -9.37 -7.76
C PRO A 260 -19.77 -9.33 -6.71
N VAL A 261 -19.80 -10.19 -5.69
CA VAL A 261 -18.82 -10.23 -4.61
C VAL A 261 -18.15 -11.61 -4.53
N GLY A 262 -16.83 -11.62 -4.35
CA GLY A 262 -16.06 -12.85 -4.09
C GLY A 262 -15.97 -13.15 -2.60
N GLU A 263 -14.97 -13.91 -2.18
CA GLU A 263 -14.65 -14.01 -0.75
C GLU A 263 -14.24 -12.62 -0.24
N LEU A 264 -14.94 -12.14 0.78
CA LEU A 264 -14.56 -10.93 1.49
C LEU A 264 -13.40 -11.27 2.42
N ARG A 265 -12.40 -10.39 2.50
CA ARG A 265 -11.30 -10.56 3.45
C ARG A 265 -11.77 -10.12 4.83
N PRO A 266 -11.66 -10.97 5.87
CA PRO A 266 -11.69 -10.48 7.23
C PRO A 266 -10.49 -9.54 7.43
N GLY A 267 -10.73 -8.24 7.60
CA GLY A 267 -9.68 -7.26 7.91
C GLY A 267 -9.04 -6.54 6.72
N GLY A 268 -9.68 -6.48 5.56
CA GLY A 268 -9.37 -5.41 4.61
C GLY A 268 -10.28 -4.23 4.91
N SER A 269 -9.70 -3.06 5.05
CA SER A 269 -10.40 -1.84 5.38
C SER A 269 -10.16 -0.81 4.29
N GLY A 270 -11.24 -0.32 3.70
CA GLY A 270 -11.25 1.04 3.13
C GLY A 270 -10.91 2.08 4.21
N PRO A 271 -10.95 3.39 3.91
CA PRO A 271 -10.18 4.44 4.59
C PRO A 271 -10.43 4.65 6.10
N HIS A 272 -11.31 3.89 6.74
CA HIS A 272 -11.59 3.89 8.18
C HIS A 272 -11.75 2.46 8.73
N GLY A 273 -10.63 1.77 8.91
CA GLY A 273 -10.46 0.45 9.55
C GLY A 273 -11.50 0.03 10.58
N GLU A 274 -12.24 -1.05 10.31
CA GLU A 274 -12.73 -1.92 11.38
C GLU A 274 -11.52 -2.70 11.93
N GLN A 275 -11.06 -2.25 13.10
CA GLN A 275 -10.10 -2.95 13.96
C GLN A 275 -10.77 -4.22 14.56
N PRO A 276 -10.02 -5.14 15.20
CA PRO A 276 -10.49 -6.48 15.62
C PRO A 276 -11.73 -6.56 16.54
N ASP A 277 -12.31 -5.42 16.93
CA ASP A 277 -13.42 -5.26 17.85
C ASP A 277 -14.63 -4.49 17.28
N GLY A 278 -14.63 -4.16 15.98
CA GLY A 278 -15.72 -3.42 15.34
C GLY A 278 -15.80 -1.94 15.75
N GLN A 279 -14.70 -1.36 16.25
CA GLN A 279 -14.62 0.08 16.50
C GLN A 279 -14.37 0.85 15.20
N THR A 280 -15.11 1.96 15.05
CA THR A 280 -14.91 2.96 14.00
C THR A 280 -14.35 4.24 14.61
N PHE A 281 -13.30 4.81 14.02
CA PHE A 281 -12.68 6.06 14.48
C PHE A 281 -13.06 7.22 13.55
N ALA A 282 -13.30 8.42 14.10
CA ALA A 282 -13.65 9.58 13.27
C ALA A 282 -12.41 10.16 12.58
N THR A 283 -11.21 9.93 13.13
CA THR A 283 -9.94 10.34 12.53
C THR A 283 -8.86 9.27 12.72
N LYS A 284 -7.82 9.29 11.87
CA LYS A 284 -6.64 8.42 12.04
C LYS A 284 -5.87 8.70 13.32
N ASN A 285 -5.91 9.94 13.83
CA ASN A 285 -5.26 10.25 15.10
C ASN A 285 -5.98 9.55 16.25
N GLU A 286 -7.31 9.51 16.24
CA GLU A 286 -8.08 8.73 17.23
C GLU A 286 -7.79 7.23 17.11
N GLU A 287 -7.68 6.70 15.89
CA GLU A 287 -7.28 5.31 15.66
C GLU A 287 -5.87 5.03 16.21
N LEU A 288 -4.89 5.89 15.90
CA LEU A 288 -3.52 5.78 16.41
C LEU A 288 -3.48 5.85 17.93
N ASP A 289 -4.18 6.82 18.54
CA ASP A 289 -4.30 6.99 19.99
C ASP A 289 -4.85 5.70 20.63
N TYR A 290 -5.90 5.14 20.05
CA TYR A 290 -6.49 3.88 20.50
C TYR A 290 -5.50 2.71 20.36
N MET A 291 -4.97 2.48 19.17
CA MET A 291 -4.07 1.37 18.88
C MET A 291 -2.81 1.39 19.75
N PHE A 292 -2.21 2.57 19.96
CA PHE A 292 -1.07 2.70 20.86
C PHE A 292 -1.48 2.52 22.32
N SER A 293 -2.65 2.99 22.75
CA SER A 293 -3.14 2.76 24.12
C SER A 293 -3.32 1.27 24.42
N GLU A 294 -3.86 0.49 23.49
CA GLU A 294 -3.98 -0.96 23.60
C GLU A 294 -2.59 -1.62 23.63
N LEU A 295 -1.67 -1.12 22.81
CA LEU A 295 -0.30 -1.61 22.76
C LEU A 295 0.46 -1.40 24.07
N LEU A 296 0.24 -0.29 24.77
CA LEU A 296 0.84 -0.02 26.08
C LEU A 296 0.40 -1.03 27.14
N ASN A 297 -0.81 -1.59 27.00
CA ASN A 297 -1.38 -2.59 27.91
C ASN A 297 -1.07 -4.04 27.48
N LYS A 298 -0.58 -4.24 26.25
CA LYS A 298 -0.23 -5.55 25.71
C LYS A 298 1.07 -6.07 26.33
N GLU A 299 1.03 -7.32 26.78
CA GLU A 299 2.25 -8.04 27.17
C GLU A 299 3.10 -8.34 25.93
N ALA A 300 4.36 -7.92 25.96
CA ALA A 300 5.29 -8.16 24.87
C ALA A 300 5.81 -9.60 24.92
N THR A 301 5.60 -10.36 23.84
CA THR A 301 6.05 -11.74 23.69
C THR A 301 7.21 -11.83 22.70
N PHE A 302 8.16 -12.72 22.97
CA PHE A 302 9.34 -12.88 22.14
C PHE A 302 9.89 -14.31 22.17
N GLN A 303 10.73 -14.62 21.19
CA GLN A 303 11.42 -15.89 21.06
C GLN A 303 12.91 -15.62 20.84
N TYR A 304 13.79 -16.35 21.54
CA TYR A 304 15.22 -16.33 21.21
C TYR A 304 15.46 -17.02 19.86
N CYS A 305 16.36 -16.45 19.06
CA CYS A 305 16.82 -17.02 17.80
C CYS A 305 18.35 -17.14 17.80
N PRO A 306 18.92 -18.07 18.60
CA PRO A 306 20.37 -18.16 18.83
C PRO A 306 21.19 -18.42 17.56
N GLU A 307 20.57 -18.91 16.49
CA GLU A 307 21.18 -19.01 15.16
C GLU A 307 21.64 -17.66 14.60
N TYR A 308 21.08 -16.55 15.08
CA TYR A 308 21.43 -15.19 14.70
C TYR A 308 22.18 -14.43 15.80
N ASP A 309 22.60 -15.10 16.88
CA ASP A 309 23.43 -14.48 17.92
C ASP A 309 24.68 -13.84 17.27
N PRO A 310 24.99 -12.57 17.59
CA PRO A 310 25.98 -11.79 16.87
C PRO A 310 27.40 -12.24 17.21
N ALA A 311 28.16 -12.61 16.18
CA ALA A 311 29.56 -13.00 16.33
C ALA A 311 30.40 -11.83 16.89
N GLY A 312 31.15 -12.10 17.96
CA GLY A 312 31.99 -11.09 18.64
C GLY A 312 31.30 -10.34 19.78
N TYR A 313 30.00 -10.58 20.03
CA TYR A 313 29.22 -9.89 21.06
C TYR A 313 28.55 -10.90 22.03
N PRO A 314 29.32 -11.56 22.92
CA PRO A 314 28.84 -12.72 23.69
C PRO A 314 27.67 -12.42 24.65
N ASN A 315 27.52 -11.17 25.07
CA ASN A 315 26.46 -10.71 25.99
C ASN A 315 25.22 -10.16 25.26
N VAL A 316 25.22 -10.22 23.92
CA VAL A 316 24.11 -9.79 23.07
C VAL A 316 23.45 -11.03 22.48
N LYS A 317 22.11 -11.06 22.51
CA LYS A 317 21.28 -12.15 22.02
C LYS A 317 20.33 -11.68 20.95
N ALA A 318 20.08 -12.53 19.96
CA ALA A 318 19.07 -12.29 18.94
C ALA A 318 17.69 -12.76 19.41
N ILE A 319 16.66 -11.96 19.12
CA ILE A 319 15.26 -12.31 19.39
C ILE A 319 14.35 -11.97 18.22
N TRP A 320 13.25 -12.73 18.12
CA TRP A 320 12.05 -12.37 17.40
C TRP A 320 11.02 -11.83 18.39
N LEU A 321 10.72 -10.54 18.32
CA LEU A 321 9.65 -9.90 19.06
C LEU A 321 8.33 -10.01 18.26
N ASP A 322 7.23 -10.37 18.91
CA ASP A 322 5.91 -10.33 18.27
C ASP A 322 5.50 -8.88 18.01
N GLY A 323 5.24 -8.55 16.74
CA GLY A 323 4.85 -7.21 16.33
C GLY A 323 3.33 -6.98 16.35
N VAL A 324 2.93 -5.82 15.83
CA VAL A 324 1.53 -5.50 15.51
C VAL A 324 1.16 -6.05 14.13
N SER A 325 -0.12 -6.25 13.86
CA SER A 325 -0.55 -6.79 12.56
C SER A 325 -0.29 -5.82 11.41
N PHE A 326 0.06 -6.35 10.25
CA PHE A 326 0.20 -5.63 8.99
C PHE A 326 -0.88 -6.13 8.01
N GLY A 327 -1.88 -5.32 7.70
CA GLY A 327 -2.99 -5.71 6.83
C GLY A 327 -3.69 -6.98 7.33
N GLY A 328 -3.96 -7.05 8.63
CA GLY A 328 -4.55 -8.23 9.30
C GLY A 328 -3.61 -9.42 9.54
N LYS A 329 -2.37 -9.44 9.00
CA LYS A 329 -1.40 -10.53 9.21
C LYS A 329 -0.47 -10.24 10.38
N ALA A 330 -0.25 -11.22 11.25
CA ALA A 330 0.70 -11.07 12.36
C ALA A 330 2.14 -10.84 11.86
N THR A 331 2.90 -10.00 12.54
CA THR A 331 4.30 -9.72 12.20
C THR A 331 5.28 -10.23 13.26
N LYS A 332 6.53 -10.47 12.85
CA LYS A 332 7.66 -10.72 13.75
C LYS A 332 8.81 -9.75 13.45
N VAL A 333 9.44 -9.26 14.50
CA VAL A 333 10.38 -8.15 14.45
C VAL A 333 11.71 -8.63 14.98
N PHE A 334 12.76 -8.50 14.18
CA PHE A 334 14.11 -8.87 14.62
C PHE A 334 14.67 -7.82 15.56
N ALA A 335 15.31 -8.26 16.65
CA ALA A 335 16.03 -7.38 17.55
C ALA A 335 17.27 -8.04 18.15
N TYR A 336 18.23 -7.22 18.55
CA TYR A 336 19.32 -7.61 19.43
C TYR A 336 19.07 -7.05 20.83
N ILE A 337 19.19 -7.90 21.86
CA ILE A 337 19.02 -7.52 23.27
C ILE A 337 20.26 -7.92 24.08
N GLY A 338 20.66 -7.07 25.02
CA GLY A 338 21.81 -7.32 25.89
C GLY A 338 21.58 -6.80 27.31
N PHE A 339 22.25 -7.42 28.26
CA PHE A 339 22.19 -7.05 29.68
C PHE A 339 23.62 -6.84 30.20
N PRO A 340 23.84 -5.81 31.05
CA PRO A 340 25.14 -5.56 31.64
C PRO A 340 25.48 -6.67 32.65
N GLU A 341 26.78 -6.88 32.88
CA GLU A 341 27.25 -7.84 33.86
C GLU A 341 26.69 -7.52 35.26
N GLY A 342 26.21 -8.54 35.98
CA GLY A 342 25.66 -8.39 37.32
C GLY A 342 24.19 -7.91 37.38
N ALA A 343 23.52 -7.66 36.24
CA ALA A 343 22.08 -7.40 36.22
C ALA A 343 21.29 -8.61 36.76
N SER A 344 20.47 -8.39 37.78
CA SER A 344 19.66 -9.43 38.42
C SER A 344 18.38 -8.82 39.02
N ALA A 345 17.46 -9.66 39.51
CA ALA A 345 16.27 -9.18 40.20
C ALA A 345 16.58 -8.35 41.45
N ASP A 346 17.70 -8.63 42.12
CA ASP A 346 18.18 -7.90 43.31
C ASP A 346 19.05 -6.69 42.96
N ASN A 347 19.65 -6.69 41.76
CA ASN A 347 20.48 -5.61 41.24
C ASN A 347 19.93 -5.14 39.89
N LYS A 348 18.82 -4.39 39.96
CA LYS A 348 18.12 -3.88 38.80
C LYS A 348 18.91 -2.76 38.11
N VAL A 349 18.90 -2.77 36.78
CA VAL A 349 19.62 -1.81 35.94
C VAL A 349 18.67 -0.91 35.14
N PRO A 350 19.10 0.30 34.75
CA PRO A 350 18.36 1.09 33.77
C PRO A 350 18.37 0.39 32.41
N ALA A 351 17.47 0.80 31.52
CA ALA A 351 17.36 0.21 30.19
C ALA A 351 17.28 1.27 29.09
N ILE A 352 17.54 0.87 27.84
CA ILE A 352 17.41 1.75 26.68
C ILE A 352 16.95 1.01 25.42
N VAL A 353 15.99 1.60 24.72
CA VAL A 353 15.57 1.18 23.37
C VAL A 353 16.37 1.97 22.33
N LEU A 354 16.87 1.29 21.29
CA LEU A 354 17.75 1.86 20.27
C LEU A 354 17.09 1.79 18.88
N GLN A 355 16.87 2.95 18.27
CA GLN A 355 16.23 3.09 16.96
C GLN A 355 17.20 3.54 15.87
N HIS A 356 17.42 2.69 14.86
CA HIS A 356 18.31 3.00 13.75
C HIS A 356 17.68 3.96 12.73
N GLY A 357 18.52 4.64 11.95
CA GLY A 357 18.09 5.51 10.85
C GLY A 357 17.67 4.74 9.59
N GLY A 358 17.27 5.49 8.55
CA GLY A 358 16.88 4.91 7.27
C GLY A 358 18.04 4.15 6.61
N GLY A 359 17.76 2.99 6.04
CA GLY A 359 18.76 2.07 5.50
C GLY A 359 19.62 1.36 6.56
N GLY A 360 19.31 1.54 7.85
CA GLY A 360 19.99 0.85 8.95
C GLY A 360 19.31 -0.46 9.37
N TYR A 361 19.87 -1.08 10.41
CA TYR A 361 19.46 -2.40 10.93
C TYR A 361 19.56 -2.45 12.46
N ALA A 362 19.21 -3.59 13.07
CA ALA A 362 19.48 -3.84 14.49
C ALA A 362 21.00 -4.05 14.70
N TYR A 363 21.69 -3.12 15.36
CA TYR A 363 23.14 -3.17 15.52
C TYR A 363 23.59 -3.75 16.87
N PRO A 364 24.28 -4.90 16.91
CA PRO A 364 24.69 -5.53 18.17
C PRO A 364 25.80 -4.76 18.88
N ASN A 365 26.66 -4.05 18.15
CA ASN A 365 27.67 -3.18 18.74
C ASN A 365 27.05 -2.00 19.48
N TRP A 366 25.91 -1.48 19.00
CA TRP A 366 25.20 -0.40 19.69
C TRP A 366 24.57 -0.89 20.99
N VAL A 367 24.05 -2.12 21.01
CA VAL A 367 23.61 -2.79 22.24
C VAL A 367 24.78 -2.94 23.22
N GLN A 368 25.92 -3.47 22.74
CA GLN A 368 27.11 -3.66 23.58
C GLN A 368 27.58 -2.35 24.22
N ASP A 369 27.65 -1.27 23.45
CA ASP A 369 28.03 0.05 23.94
C ASP A 369 27.21 0.47 25.17
N TRP A 370 25.89 0.25 25.14
CA TRP A 370 25.03 0.58 26.27
C TRP A 370 25.15 -0.40 27.44
N THR A 371 25.33 -1.69 27.16
CA THR A 371 25.60 -2.68 28.22
C THR A 371 26.92 -2.43 28.94
N ASP A 372 27.96 -1.99 28.23
CA ASP A 372 29.25 -1.62 28.85
C ASP A 372 29.13 -0.38 29.75
N ARG A 373 28.08 0.44 29.54
CA ARG A 373 27.74 1.61 30.35
C ARG A 373 26.76 1.30 31.49
N GLY A 374 26.37 0.03 31.66
CA GLY A 374 25.50 -0.43 32.74
C GLY A 374 24.00 -0.38 32.44
N TYR A 375 23.60 -0.27 31.16
CA TYR A 375 22.20 -0.31 30.75
C TYR A 375 21.85 -1.66 30.13
N ALA A 376 20.68 -2.22 30.43
CA ALA A 376 20.09 -3.18 29.51
C ALA A 376 19.73 -2.47 28.20
N ALA A 377 19.93 -3.10 27.06
CA ALA A 377 19.73 -2.43 25.77
C ALA A 377 19.05 -3.35 24.77
N ILE A 378 18.18 -2.77 23.94
CA ILE A 378 17.54 -3.46 22.82
C ILE A 378 17.62 -2.60 21.54
N ALA A 379 18.23 -3.13 20.49
CA ALA A 379 18.20 -2.57 19.15
C ALA A 379 17.14 -3.28 18.32
N VAL A 380 16.12 -2.55 17.91
CA VAL A 380 14.93 -3.10 17.21
C VAL A 380 15.02 -2.76 15.73
N GLY A 381 14.76 -3.73 14.86
CA GLY A 381 14.71 -3.49 13.42
C GLY A 381 13.39 -2.84 13.00
N ASN A 382 13.40 -1.54 12.68
CA ASN A 382 12.19 -0.79 12.30
C ASN A 382 11.73 -0.96 10.84
N THR A 383 12.40 -1.83 10.07
CA THR A 383 12.15 -2.04 8.63
C THR A 383 12.00 -3.51 8.22
N GLY A 384 11.95 -4.45 9.16
CA GLY A 384 11.72 -5.88 8.87
C GLY A 384 12.92 -6.65 8.33
N TYR A 385 14.13 -6.08 8.43
CA TYR A 385 15.36 -6.79 8.10
C TYR A 385 15.87 -7.63 9.26
N PHE A 386 16.48 -8.77 8.92
CA PHE A 386 17.18 -9.68 9.80
C PHE A 386 18.47 -10.19 9.13
N PRO A 387 19.39 -10.84 9.86
CA PRO A 387 20.63 -11.34 9.26
C PRO A 387 20.38 -12.33 8.11
N ALA A 388 21.01 -12.08 6.97
CA ALA A 388 20.89 -12.91 5.76
C ALA A 388 21.52 -14.30 5.91
N ALA A 389 22.39 -14.48 6.91
CA ALA A 389 23.02 -15.76 7.25
C ALA A 389 23.31 -15.85 8.75
N GLN A 390 23.58 -17.06 9.24
CA GLN A 390 24.07 -17.27 10.60
C GLN A 390 25.49 -16.71 10.74
N GLY A 391 25.78 -16.09 11.88
CA GLY A 391 27.14 -15.65 12.21
C GLY A 391 27.71 -14.55 11.31
N ILE A 392 26.88 -13.64 10.78
CA ILE A 392 27.38 -12.45 10.08
C ILE A 392 28.36 -11.66 10.96
N THR A 393 29.38 -11.07 10.34
CA THR A 393 30.39 -10.25 11.02
C THR A 393 30.44 -8.82 10.51
N ASP A 394 29.89 -8.55 9.32
CA ASP A 394 29.73 -7.20 8.79
C ASP A 394 28.29 -6.73 9.03
N PHE A 395 28.07 -6.03 10.14
CA PHE A 395 26.75 -5.54 10.49
C PHE A 395 26.32 -4.29 9.72
N TYR A 396 27.24 -3.64 8.99
CA TYR A 396 26.96 -2.40 8.25
C TYR A 396 26.71 -2.64 6.75
N GLY A 397 27.22 -3.74 6.21
CA GLY A 397 26.99 -4.15 4.83
C GLY A 397 25.55 -4.60 4.58
N ALA A 398 24.87 -3.96 3.63
CA ALA A 398 23.49 -4.31 3.27
C ALA A 398 23.31 -5.78 2.85
N ALA A 399 24.33 -6.40 2.26
CA ALA A 399 24.29 -7.81 1.87
C ALA A 399 24.23 -8.79 3.06
N SER A 400 24.56 -8.34 4.27
CA SER A 400 24.45 -9.13 5.50
C SER A 400 23.02 -9.17 6.05
N TRP A 401 22.09 -8.42 5.45
CA TRP A 401 20.73 -8.25 5.92
C TRP A 401 19.73 -8.60 4.82
N THR A 402 18.61 -9.18 5.20
CA THR A 402 17.53 -9.54 4.29
C THR A 402 16.19 -9.34 4.95
N ARG A 403 15.17 -9.08 4.13
CA ARG A 403 13.75 -9.15 4.51
C ARG A 403 13.05 -10.34 3.83
N SER A 404 13.75 -11.04 2.94
CA SER A 404 13.22 -12.20 2.22
C SER A 404 13.26 -13.43 3.11
N VAL A 405 12.07 -13.90 3.49
CA VAL A 405 11.93 -15.11 4.29
C VAL A 405 11.85 -16.33 3.36
N PRO A 406 12.71 -17.35 3.53
CA PRO A 406 12.60 -18.59 2.75
C PRO A 406 11.22 -19.26 2.89
N LYS A 407 10.70 -19.83 1.79
CA LYS A 407 9.34 -20.41 1.73
C LYS A 407 9.11 -21.51 2.78
N ASP A 408 10.13 -22.31 3.07
CA ASP A 408 10.09 -23.35 4.10
C ASP A 408 9.95 -22.76 5.51
N VAL A 409 10.60 -21.63 5.79
CA VAL A 409 10.45 -20.90 7.06
C VAL A 409 9.04 -20.31 7.19
N LEU A 410 8.50 -19.69 6.13
CA LEU A 410 7.12 -19.16 6.11
C LEU A 410 6.06 -20.24 6.39
N SER A 411 6.31 -21.48 5.96
CA SER A 411 5.37 -22.58 6.22
C SER A 411 5.31 -23.01 7.70
N SER A 412 6.36 -22.70 8.48
CA SER A 412 6.50 -23.07 9.88
C SER A 412 6.15 -21.94 10.86
N ASP A 413 6.20 -20.70 10.39
CA ASP A 413 5.86 -19.50 11.15
C ASP A 413 5.06 -18.56 10.25
N PRO A 414 3.73 -18.43 10.48
CA PRO A 414 2.84 -17.66 9.62
C PRO A 414 3.04 -16.14 9.76
N ARG A 415 3.88 -15.68 10.69
CA ARG A 415 4.17 -14.26 10.89
C ARG A 415 5.07 -13.73 9.77
N ILE A 416 4.70 -12.57 9.23
CA ILE A 416 5.44 -11.87 8.16
C ILE A 416 6.41 -10.82 8.74
N MET A 417 7.27 -10.23 7.88
CA MET A 417 8.10 -9.10 8.26
C MET A 417 7.27 -7.81 8.31
N PRO A 418 7.57 -6.86 9.21
CA PRO A 418 6.97 -5.52 9.16
C PRO A 418 7.37 -4.77 7.87
N PRO A 419 6.64 -3.70 7.51
CA PRO A 419 6.91 -2.89 6.32
C PRO A 419 8.32 -2.28 6.32
N ASP A 420 8.88 -2.05 5.12
CA ASP A 420 10.13 -1.30 4.96
C ASP A 420 9.92 0.20 5.24
N ASN A 421 11.02 0.93 5.38
CA ASN A 421 11.00 2.38 5.37
C ASN A 421 10.57 2.87 3.99
N ASP A 422 9.40 3.50 3.97
CA ASP A 422 8.81 4.11 2.78
C ASP A 422 8.82 5.65 2.87
N GLY A 423 9.62 6.24 3.75
CA GLY A 423 9.67 7.69 3.90
C GLY A 423 8.34 8.35 4.28
N MET A 424 7.41 7.62 4.90
CA MET A 424 6.02 8.02 5.23
C MET A 424 5.05 8.01 4.05
N TYR A 425 5.38 7.41 2.91
CA TYR A 425 4.45 7.34 1.76
C TYR A 425 3.14 6.61 2.13
N SER A 426 3.16 5.61 3.01
CA SER A 426 1.97 4.91 3.51
C SER A 426 1.10 5.71 4.48
N SER A 427 1.49 6.92 4.91
CA SER A 427 0.75 7.71 5.93
C SER A 427 -0.67 8.12 5.50
N THR A 428 -0.96 8.06 4.19
CA THR A 428 -2.28 8.29 3.63
C THR A 428 -3.18 7.05 3.65
N GLY A 429 -2.63 5.86 3.89
CA GLY A 429 -3.35 4.58 3.87
C GLY A 429 -3.87 4.12 5.23
N SER A 430 -4.29 2.86 5.35
CA SER A 430 -4.74 2.28 6.63
C SER A 430 -3.63 2.27 7.67
N VAL A 431 -3.95 2.61 8.92
CA VAL A 431 -2.96 2.75 10.01
C VAL A 431 -2.13 1.49 10.19
N ASP A 432 -2.76 0.32 10.13
CA ASP A 432 -2.11 -0.98 10.27
C ASP A 432 -1.17 -1.34 9.11
N ARG A 433 -1.14 -0.55 8.03
CA ARG A 433 -0.20 -0.68 6.91
C ARG A 433 0.86 0.43 6.89
N MET A 434 0.77 1.42 7.77
CA MET A 434 1.74 2.50 7.83
C MET A 434 3.09 2.02 8.36
N TRP A 435 4.18 2.29 7.64
CA TRP A 435 5.52 2.00 8.15
C TRP A 435 5.78 2.67 9.50
N MET A 436 5.43 3.95 9.63
CA MET A 436 5.68 4.70 10.87
C MET A 436 4.87 4.17 12.06
N TYR A 437 3.63 3.72 11.84
CA TYR A 437 2.85 3.06 12.88
C TYR A 437 3.60 1.83 13.39
N HIS A 438 4.05 0.97 12.47
CA HIS A 438 4.83 -0.23 12.79
C HIS A 438 6.13 0.10 13.52
N ALA A 439 6.91 1.08 13.05
CA ALA A 439 8.18 1.47 13.66
C ALA A 439 8.01 1.99 15.10
N VAL A 440 6.97 2.80 15.36
CA VAL A 440 6.64 3.30 16.69
C VAL A 440 6.08 2.16 17.56
N ALA A 441 5.20 1.32 17.04
CA ALA A 441 4.65 0.19 17.77
C ALA A 441 5.75 -0.79 18.25
N GLN A 442 6.70 -1.09 17.38
CA GLN A 442 7.87 -1.91 17.71
C GLN A 442 8.73 -1.30 18.82
N THR A 443 8.87 0.03 18.83
CA THR A 443 9.54 0.78 19.90
C THR A 443 8.83 0.61 21.25
N ILE A 444 7.50 0.74 21.26
CA ILE A 444 6.66 0.60 22.44
C ILE A 444 6.68 -0.84 22.98
N LEU A 445 6.61 -1.83 22.09
CA LEU A 445 6.71 -3.24 22.45
C LEU A 445 8.08 -3.58 23.04
N ALA A 446 9.16 -3.04 22.46
CA ALA A 446 10.51 -3.21 23.01
C ALA A 446 10.67 -2.58 24.40
N ASN A 447 10.08 -1.41 24.63
CA ASN A 447 10.03 -0.82 25.97
C ASN A 447 9.23 -1.68 26.95
N SER A 448 8.08 -2.20 26.51
CA SER A 448 7.22 -3.08 27.32
C SER A 448 7.95 -4.38 27.69
N LEU A 449 8.70 -4.97 26.75
CA LEU A 449 9.55 -6.14 26.98
C LEU A 449 10.62 -5.85 28.04
N LEU A 450 11.36 -4.74 27.90
CA LEU A 450 12.38 -4.36 28.87
C LEU A 450 11.77 -4.12 30.26
N ARG A 451 10.66 -3.38 30.35
CA ARG A 451 10.00 -3.08 31.64
C ARG A 451 9.45 -4.33 32.34
N ALA A 452 9.13 -5.38 31.59
CA ALA A 452 8.66 -6.66 32.14
C ALA A 452 9.79 -7.56 32.66
N ASP A 453 11.04 -7.33 32.24
CA ASP A 453 12.18 -8.14 32.70
C ASP A 453 12.51 -7.84 34.17
N PRO A 454 12.59 -8.86 35.06
CA PRO A 454 12.83 -8.64 36.48
C PRO A 454 14.18 -7.98 36.79
N ARG A 455 15.14 -7.99 35.85
CA ARG A 455 16.46 -7.37 35.98
C ARG A 455 16.45 -5.86 35.70
N ILE A 456 15.35 -5.31 35.22
CA ILE A 456 15.24 -3.92 34.81
C ILE A 456 14.45 -3.12 35.87
N ASP A 457 14.93 -1.91 36.15
CA ASP A 457 14.15 -0.90 36.88
C ASP A 457 13.21 -0.23 35.87
N PRO A 458 11.90 -0.55 35.90
CA PRO A 458 10.98 -0.10 34.85
C PRO A 458 10.93 1.44 34.78
N GLU A 459 11.14 2.15 35.89
CA GLU A 459 11.10 3.61 35.94
C GLU A 459 12.36 4.28 35.36
N LYS A 460 13.32 3.49 34.85
CA LYS A 460 14.58 3.97 34.26
C LYS A 460 14.84 3.41 32.87
N ALA A 461 13.80 3.29 32.05
CA ALA A 461 13.91 2.96 30.64
C ALA A 461 13.96 4.23 29.78
N GLY A 462 14.97 4.37 28.92
CA GLY A 462 15.09 5.47 27.96
C GLY A 462 14.94 5.02 26.50
N LEU A 463 14.96 5.98 25.60
CA LEU A 463 14.92 5.77 24.14
C LEU A 463 15.98 6.63 23.46
N THR A 464 16.62 6.12 22.42
CA THR A 464 17.48 6.95 21.55
C THR A 464 17.32 6.56 20.10
N GLY A 465 17.36 7.56 19.22
CA GLY A 465 17.23 7.35 17.79
C GLY A 465 18.12 8.24 16.94
N ILE A 466 18.56 7.71 15.80
CA ILE A 466 19.42 8.45 14.86
C ILE A 466 18.67 8.67 13.55
N SER A 467 18.62 9.92 13.05
CA SER A 467 17.95 10.27 11.78
C SER A 467 16.47 9.85 11.77
N TRP A 468 16.03 8.96 10.87
CA TRP A 468 14.68 8.37 10.93
C TRP A 468 14.38 7.71 12.29
N GLY A 469 15.39 7.12 12.93
CA GLY A 469 15.26 6.65 14.31
C GLY A 469 14.94 7.78 15.28
N GLY A 470 15.47 8.98 15.06
CA GLY A 470 15.13 10.18 15.85
C GLY A 470 13.69 10.66 15.58
N VAL A 471 13.20 10.53 14.35
CA VAL A 471 11.79 10.79 14.03
C VAL A 471 10.90 9.78 14.78
N ILE A 472 11.21 8.49 14.69
CA ILE A 472 10.50 7.43 15.43
C ILE A 472 10.53 7.72 16.94
N THR A 473 11.69 8.10 17.47
CA THR A 473 11.85 8.51 18.88
C THR A 473 10.92 9.65 19.25
N SER A 474 10.85 10.71 18.43
CA SER A 474 10.01 11.88 18.70
C SER A 474 8.51 11.57 18.70
N VAL A 475 8.07 10.63 17.86
CA VAL A 475 6.68 10.17 17.83
C VAL A 475 6.41 9.25 19.02
N ALA A 476 7.30 8.28 19.28
CA ALA A 476 7.14 7.30 20.35
C ALA A 476 7.01 7.95 21.72
N ILE A 477 7.77 9.01 22.04
CA ILE A 477 7.62 9.71 23.33
C ILE A 477 6.30 10.50 23.45
N GLY A 478 5.64 10.80 22.34
CA GLY A 478 4.29 11.38 22.36
C GLY A 478 3.22 10.38 22.79
N TYR A 479 3.46 9.09 22.55
CA TYR A 479 2.51 8.00 22.78
C TYR A 479 2.85 7.11 23.98
N ASP A 480 4.13 6.92 24.30
CA ASP A 480 4.59 6.12 25.44
C ASP A 480 5.19 7.01 26.54
N PRO A 481 4.38 7.42 27.53
CA PRO A 481 4.84 8.29 28.61
C PRO A 481 5.76 7.56 29.61
N ARG A 482 6.05 6.28 29.40
CA ARG A 482 6.82 5.43 30.32
C ARG A 482 8.33 5.54 30.10
N PHE A 483 8.79 6.27 29.07
CA PHE A 483 10.21 6.58 28.89
C PHE A 483 10.67 7.68 29.85
N ALA A 484 11.74 7.40 30.60
CA ALA A 484 12.34 8.35 31.54
C ALA A 484 13.15 9.47 30.85
N PHE A 485 13.67 9.21 29.65
CA PHE A 485 14.39 10.18 28.82
C PHE A 485 14.40 9.73 27.35
N ALA A 486 14.61 10.68 26.44
CA ALA A 486 14.86 10.42 25.03
C ALA A 486 16.03 11.24 24.49
N ILE A 487 16.80 10.65 23.56
CA ILE A 487 17.99 11.25 22.92
C ILE A 487 17.82 11.26 21.40
#